data_AF-A0A8H6XRY6-F1
#
_entry.id   AF-A0A8H6XRY6-F1
#
_cell.length_a   1.000
_cell.length_b   1.000
_cell.length_c   1.000
_cell.angle_alpha   90.00
_cell.angle_beta   90.00
_cell.angle_gamma   90.00
#
_symmetry.space_group_name_H-M   'P 1'
#
loop_
_entity.id
_entity.type
_entity.pdbx_description
1 polymer ?
#
loop_
_entity_poly.entity_id
_entity_poly.type
_entity_poly.pdbx_seq_one_letter_code
_entity_poly.pdbx_strand_id
1 'polypeptide(L)'
;MSTFLTTSLYTDSHIAFLQYTTRSRSSYVPSRRMGPKLEDDVPVNQQDLEDARDTWLSEGLIALDKTQECALVTLRLLVGLTHSDKVWCAKLTKSGSCFGFILRAILRGHSARLGKAVKEEPEGNGKQNGKRPVKVEKDSDDESDDTGTTEKTDGAEEALDTLCLSLGLLTNLVQVDDEVKNTLRDTYVSPHCTLPRCLTACKCPQQITALEALARVYQQLLPAPTLPLPNVKLEPPPEPTPADPSVLLAAEESQLLLLSHLSLLFGLLMLDNAENQAVVLALLPLPVLSSGYDGDRAKVDVLIGQAREFVYIYAGAEGGDAAEEGESVKTVLRFLEALRER
;
A
#
# COMPACT_ATOMS: atom_id res chain seq x y z
N MET A 1 22.87 16.50 22.00
CA MET A 1 22.86 15.03 22.21
C MET A 1 21.57 14.63 22.94
N SER A 2 20.41 14.89 22.33
CA SER A 2 19.10 14.48 22.86
C SER A 2 18.08 14.47 21.73
N THR A 3 18.17 13.47 20.86
CA THR A 3 17.24 13.25 19.73
C THR A 3 17.05 11.75 19.39
N PHE A 4 17.37 10.84 20.32
CA PHE A 4 17.45 9.40 20.03
C PHE A 4 16.35 8.53 20.65
N LEU A 5 15.22 9.08 21.11
CA LEU A 5 14.24 8.31 21.87
C LEU A 5 12.79 8.34 21.36
N THR A 6 12.48 8.90 20.19
CA THR A 6 11.10 8.92 19.67
C THR A 6 10.82 7.96 18.52
N THR A 7 11.80 7.19 18.06
CA THR A 7 11.64 6.17 17.00
C THR A 7 10.98 4.87 17.47
N SER A 8 10.61 4.75 18.75
CA SER A 8 10.37 3.45 19.42
C SER A 8 8.96 2.85 19.30
N LEU A 9 7.95 3.58 18.82
CA LEU A 9 6.56 3.09 18.79
C LEU A 9 6.06 2.77 17.37
N TYR A 10 6.55 3.47 16.34
CA TYR A 10 6.24 3.16 14.94
C TYR A 10 7.09 2.04 14.36
N THR A 11 8.19 1.72 15.05
CA THR A 11 8.99 0.54 14.74
C THR A 11 8.17 -0.73 14.87
N ASP A 12 7.20 -0.89 15.76
CA ASP A 12 6.61 -2.23 15.98
C ASP A 12 5.72 -2.73 14.83
N SER A 13 4.95 -1.88 14.14
CA SER A 13 4.17 -2.29 12.95
C SER A 13 5.06 -2.49 11.71
N HIS A 14 6.10 -1.66 11.58
CA HIS A 14 7.09 -1.73 10.50
C HIS A 14 8.05 -2.93 10.69
N ILE A 15 8.49 -3.16 11.93
CA ILE A 15 9.20 -4.35 12.39
C ILE A 15 8.29 -5.55 12.30
N ALA A 16 6.96 -5.48 12.50
CA ALA A 16 6.08 -6.62 12.28
C ALA A 16 6.00 -7.02 10.79
N PHE A 17 5.95 -6.06 9.87
CA PHE A 17 6.06 -6.32 8.42
C PHE A 17 7.42 -6.96 8.06
N LEU A 18 8.52 -6.44 8.60
CA LEU A 18 9.89 -6.93 8.36
C LEU A 18 10.26 -8.22 9.16
N GLN A 19 9.66 -8.44 10.32
CA GLN A 19 9.80 -9.66 11.14
C GLN A 19 8.92 -10.77 10.60
N TYR A 20 7.77 -10.46 10.00
CA TYR A 20 6.92 -11.47 9.38
C TYR A 20 7.57 -12.05 8.12
N THR A 21 8.26 -11.23 7.32
CA THR A 21 9.07 -11.72 6.18
C THR A 21 10.30 -12.52 6.65
N THR A 22 10.98 -12.12 7.73
CA THR A 22 12.20 -12.81 8.21
C THR A 22 11.94 -14.05 9.08
N ARG A 23 10.81 -14.16 9.78
CA ARG A 23 10.53 -15.26 10.74
C ARG A 23 9.86 -16.49 10.10
N SER A 24 9.45 -16.42 8.84
CA SER A 24 8.84 -17.57 8.12
C SER A 24 9.85 -18.50 7.44
N ARG A 25 11.13 -18.46 7.82
CA ARG A 25 12.11 -19.50 7.45
C ARG A 25 11.94 -20.73 8.34
N SER A 26 11.07 -21.63 7.89
CA SER A 26 11.04 -23.02 8.33
C SER A 26 12.39 -23.67 8.00
N SER A 27 12.93 -24.37 9.00
CA SER A 27 14.18 -25.13 8.98
C SER A 27 14.50 -25.76 7.63
N TYR A 28 15.55 -25.25 6.97
CA TYR A 28 16.15 -25.84 5.78
C TYR A 28 16.60 -27.28 6.10
N VAL A 29 15.88 -28.28 5.57
CA VAL A 29 16.25 -29.69 5.70
C VAL A 29 17.34 -29.96 4.64
N PRO A 30 18.54 -30.46 5.01
CA PRO A 30 19.61 -30.70 4.06
C PRO A 30 19.19 -31.72 3.00
N SER A 31 19.29 -31.32 1.73
CA SER A 31 18.97 -32.15 0.57
C SER A 31 19.88 -33.38 0.51
N ARG A 32 19.35 -34.55 0.92
CA ARG A 32 20.02 -35.85 0.72
C ARG A 32 20.08 -36.17 -0.77
N ARG A 33 21.26 -36.58 -1.25
CA ARG A 33 21.46 -37.13 -2.60
C ARG A 33 20.54 -38.34 -2.81
N MET A 34 19.46 -38.14 -3.55
CA MET A 34 18.61 -39.21 -4.07
C MET A 34 19.25 -39.81 -5.32
N GLY A 35 19.27 -41.14 -5.39
CA GLY A 35 19.69 -41.92 -6.56
C GLY A 35 18.75 -41.76 -7.76
N PRO A 36 18.94 -42.55 -8.83
CA PRO A 36 18.21 -42.40 -10.09
C PRO A 36 16.70 -42.44 -9.86
N LYS A 37 16.02 -41.36 -10.27
CA LYS A 37 14.57 -41.18 -10.14
C LYS A 37 13.84 -42.18 -11.04
N LEU A 38 13.11 -43.10 -10.42
CA LEU A 38 11.91 -43.68 -11.01
C LEU A 38 10.91 -42.53 -11.21
N GLU A 39 10.44 -42.32 -12.43
CA GLU A 39 9.32 -41.44 -12.79
C GLU A 39 8.01 -42.09 -12.29
N ASP A 40 7.88 -42.25 -10.97
CA ASP A 40 6.69 -42.78 -10.33
C ASP A 40 5.83 -41.63 -9.83
N ASP A 41 4.61 -41.56 -10.38
CA ASP A 41 3.39 -40.96 -9.82
C ASP A 41 3.58 -39.73 -8.95
N VAL A 42 3.39 -38.54 -9.53
CA VAL A 42 2.90 -37.40 -8.74
C VAL A 42 1.65 -37.92 -8.02
N PRO A 43 1.65 -38.04 -6.68
CA PRO A 43 0.56 -38.67 -5.97
C PRO A 43 -0.71 -37.91 -6.34
N VAL A 44 -1.75 -38.63 -6.77
CA VAL A 44 -3.05 -38.06 -7.23
C VAL A 44 -3.55 -36.95 -6.31
N ASN A 45 -3.25 -37.05 -5.00
CA ASN A 45 -3.58 -36.06 -3.99
C ASN A 45 -2.93 -34.67 -4.17
N GLN A 46 -1.80 -34.54 -4.86
CA GLN A 46 -1.12 -33.26 -5.04
C GLN A 46 -1.90 -32.33 -5.98
N GLN A 47 -2.44 -32.88 -7.08
CA GLN A 47 -3.26 -32.11 -8.00
C GLN A 47 -4.56 -31.66 -7.31
N ASP A 48 -5.20 -32.56 -6.56
CA ASP A 48 -6.42 -32.23 -5.80
C ASP A 48 -6.18 -31.12 -4.77
N LEU A 49 -5.02 -31.13 -4.09
CA LEU A 49 -4.62 -30.07 -3.16
C LEU A 49 -4.36 -28.74 -3.88
N GLU A 50 -3.77 -28.78 -5.07
CA GLU A 50 -3.53 -27.58 -5.88
C GLU A 50 -4.85 -26.98 -6.39
N ASP A 51 -5.78 -27.81 -6.86
CA ASP A 51 -7.10 -27.39 -7.32
C ASP A 51 -7.93 -26.82 -6.17
N ALA A 52 -7.89 -27.45 -4.99
CA ALA A 52 -8.55 -26.95 -3.78
C ALA A 52 -7.96 -25.59 -3.34
N ARG A 53 -6.65 -25.42 -3.45
CA ARG A 53 -5.96 -24.17 -3.12
C ARG A 53 -6.32 -23.04 -4.08
N ASP A 54 -6.38 -23.34 -5.38
CA ASP A 54 -6.72 -22.37 -6.42
C ASP A 54 -8.21 -21.97 -6.31
N THR A 55 -9.08 -22.92 -5.99
CA THR A 55 -10.50 -22.67 -5.67
C THR A 55 -10.63 -21.78 -4.43
N TRP A 56 -9.97 -22.16 -3.32
CA TRP A 56 -9.96 -21.36 -2.09
C TRP A 56 -9.45 -19.94 -2.32
N LEU A 57 -8.41 -19.78 -3.14
CA LEU A 57 -7.87 -18.46 -3.46
C LEU A 57 -8.89 -17.61 -4.23
N SER A 58 -9.53 -18.18 -5.25
CA SER A 58 -10.50 -17.44 -6.07
C SER A 58 -11.76 -17.04 -5.28
N GLU A 59 -12.34 -17.95 -4.50
CA GLU A 59 -13.54 -17.72 -3.70
C GLU A 59 -13.23 -16.90 -2.43
N GLY A 60 -12.10 -17.20 -1.80
CA GLY A 60 -11.62 -16.53 -0.59
C GLY A 60 -11.40 -15.05 -0.83
N LEU A 61 -10.70 -14.66 -1.91
CA LEU A 61 -10.48 -13.24 -2.24
C LEU A 61 -11.79 -12.47 -2.44
N ILE A 62 -12.83 -13.12 -2.97
CA ILE A 62 -14.17 -12.52 -3.13
C ILE A 62 -14.86 -12.34 -1.77
N ALA A 63 -14.73 -13.32 -0.87
CA ALA A 63 -15.33 -13.25 0.46
C ALA A 63 -14.63 -12.20 1.35
N LEU A 64 -13.31 -12.10 1.25
CA LEU A 64 -12.46 -11.21 2.05
C LEU A 64 -12.66 -9.73 1.75
N ASP A 65 -13.21 -9.38 0.58
CA ASP A 65 -13.56 -7.99 0.23
C ASP A 65 -14.60 -7.36 1.19
N LYS A 66 -15.21 -8.17 2.07
CA LYS A 66 -16.23 -7.77 3.05
C LYS A 66 -15.71 -7.58 4.47
N THR A 67 -14.56 -8.15 4.85
CA THR A 67 -14.05 -8.12 6.23
C THR A 67 -12.61 -7.60 6.26
N GLN A 68 -12.42 -6.39 6.77
CA GLN A 68 -11.12 -5.69 6.76
C GLN A 68 -10.04 -6.45 7.54
N GLU A 69 -10.38 -7.00 8.71
CA GLU A 69 -9.46 -7.79 9.54
C GLU A 69 -8.93 -9.02 8.79
N CYS A 70 -9.82 -9.78 8.14
CA CYS A 70 -9.42 -10.95 7.37
C CYS A 70 -8.61 -10.57 6.13
N ALA A 71 -8.90 -9.41 5.52
CA ALA A 71 -8.13 -8.90 4.39
C ALA A 71 -6.68 -8.62 4.78
N LEU A 72 -6.42 -8.00 5.94
CA LEU A 72 -5.06 -7.74 6.43
C LEU A 72 -4.26 -9.02 6.66
N VAL A 73 -4.85 -10.01 7.35
CA VAL A 73 -4.20 -11.31 7.59
C VAL A 73 -3.89 -12.00 6.27
N THR A 74 -4.82 -11.95 5.32
CA THR A 74 -4.62 -12.55 3.99
C THR A 74 -3.53 -11.84 3.22
N LEU A 75 -3.51 -10.50 3.22
CA LEU A 75 -2.47 -9.73 2.54
C LEU A 75 -1.08 -10.04 3.12
N ARG A 76 -0.93 -10.12 4.45
CA ARG A 76 0.32 -10.54 5.11
C ARG A 76 0.77 -11.92 4.63
N LEU A 77 -0.15 -12.90 4.64
CA LEU A 77 0.13 -14.24 4.15
C LEU A 77 0.56 -14.23 2.68
N LEU A 78 -0.16 -13.51 1.81
CA LEU A 78 0.15 -13.44 0.39
C LEU A 78 1.49 -12.76 0.12
N VAL A 79 1.84 -11.68 0.83
CA VAL A 79 3.16 -11.05 0.75
C VAL A 79 4.25 -12.06 1.13
N GLY A 80 4.09 -12.76 2.26
CA GLY A 80 5.05 -13.78 2.70
C GLY A 80 5.21 -14.94 1.72
N LEU A 81 4.12 -15.41 1.13
CA LEU A 81 4.14 -16.48 0.12
C LEU A 81 4.77 -16.02 -1.19
N THR A 82 4.54 -14.78 -1.63
CA THR A 82 5.03 -14.27 -2.92
C THR A 82 6.47 -13.76 -2.88
N HIS A 83 7.00 -13.48 -1.69
CA HIS A 83 8.34 -12.90 -1.53
C HIS A 83 9.45 -13.77 -2.13
N SER A 84 9.33 -15.09 -2.01
CA SER A 84 10.36 -16.04 -2.48
C SER A 84 9.84 -17.18 -3.34
N ASP A 85 8.53 -17.34 -3.48
CA ASP A 85 7.93 -18.44 -4.23
C ASP A 85 7.28 -17.99 -5.54
N LYS A 86 8.01 -18.22 -6.63
CA LYS A 86 7.54 -17.93 -7.99
C LYS A 86 6.30 -18.72 -8.40
N VAL A 87 6.07 -19.90 -7.80
CA VAL A 87 4.88 -20.71 -8.07
C VAL A 87 3.64 -20.02 -7.49
N TRP A 88 3.76 -19.41 -6.31
CA TRP A 88 2.69 -18.62 -5.73
C TRP A 88 2.40 -17.35 -6.53
N CYS A 89 3.44 -16.63 -6.97
CA CYS A 89 3.25 -15.50 -7.89
C CYS A 89 2.50 -15.95 -9.15
N ALA A 90 2.97 -16.98 -9.85
CA ALA A 90 2.33 -17.47 -11.07
C ALA A 90 0.87 -17.93 -10.87
N LYS A 91 0.52 -18.46 -9.70
CA LYS A 91 -0.87 -18.82 -9.38
C LYS A 91 -1.75 -17.59 -9.14
N LEU A 92 -1.23 -16.59 -8.43
CA LEU A 92 -1.93 -15.34 -8.19
C LEU A 92 -2.15 -14.56 -9.49
N THR A 93 -1.16 -14.52 -10.39
CA THR A 93 -1.27 -13.79 -11.66
C THR A 93 -2.26 -14.44 -12.62
N LYS A 94 -2.42 -15.77 -12.57
CA LYS A 94 -3.46 -16.50 -13.32
C LYS A 94 -4.87 -16.31 -12.75
N SER A 95 -4.99 -15.89 -11.49
CA SER A 95 -6.29 -15.64 -10.87
C SER A 95 -6.84 -14.29 -11.33
N GLY A 96 -7.88 -14.33 -12.17
CA GLY A 96 -8.48 -13.12 -12.75
C GLY A 96 -9.02 -12.11 -11.73
N SER A 97 -9.28 -12.52 -10.47
CA SER A 97 -9.74 -11.62 -9.40
C SER A 97 -8.61 -11.00 -8.58
N CYS A 98 -7.37 -11.48 -8.68
CA CYS A 98 -6.27 -11.08 -7.81
C CYS A 98 -5.94 -9.59 -7.97
N PHE A 99 -5.74 -9.11 -9.19
CA PHE A 99 -5.42 -7.72 -9.45
C PHE A 99 -6.53 -6.77 -9.03
N GLY A 100 -7.79 -7.11 -9.29
CA GLY A 100 -8.92 -6.29 -8.84
C GLY A 100 -9.02 -6.24 -7.31
N PHE A 101 -8.69 -7.32 -6.60
CA PHE A 101 -8.59 -7.33 -5.14
C PHE A 101 -7.48 -6.40 -4.64
N ILE A 102 -6.25 -6.55 -5.16
CA ILE A 102 -5.09 -5.74 -4.75
C ILE A 102 -5.34 -4.25 -5.01
N LEU A 103 -5.79 -3.90 -6.21
CA LEU A 103 -6.03 -2.51 -6.60
C LEU A 103 -7.14 -1.86 -5.77
N ARG A 104 -8.18 -2.61 -5.40
CA ARG A 104 -9.19 -2.12 -4.47
C ARG A 104 -8.66 -1.93 -3.07
N ALA A 105 -7.84 -2.86 -2.56
CA ALA A 105 -7.23 -2.73 -1.25
C ALA A 105 -6.35 -1.47 -1.18
N ILE A 106 -5.58 -1.18 -2.23
CA ILE A 106 -4.82 0.07 -2.39
C ILE A 106 -5.74 1.28 -2.36
N LEU A 107 -6.78 1.31 -3.21
CA LEU A 107 -7.66 2.48 -3.33
C LEU A 107 -8.50 2.73 -2.06
N ARG A 108 -8.96 1.66 -1.40
CA ARG A 108 -9.69 1.76 -0.13
C ARG A 108 -8.78 2.21 1.00
N GLY A 109 -7.60 1.62 1.14
CA GLY A 109 -6.61 2.04 2.14
C GLY A 109 -6.22 3.50 1.97
N HIS A 110 -6.00 3.94 0.72
CA HIS A 110 -5.71 5.34 0.43
C HIS A 110 -6.90 6.27 0.77
N SER A 111 -8.11 5.90 0.35
CA SER A 111 -9.32 6.71 0.61
C SER A 111 -9.65 6.81 2.10
N ALA A 112 -9.48 5.72 2.85
CA ALA A 112 -9.69 5.69 4.30
C ALA A 112 -8.72 6.63 5.03
N ARG A 113 -7.46 6.69 4.58
CA ARG A 113 -6.46 7.61 5.12
C ARG A 113 -6.82 9.08 4.86
N LEU A 114 -7.30 9.42 3.66
CA LEU A 114 -7.70 10.80 3.34
C LEU A 114 -9.02 11.21 4.03
N GLY A 115 -9.98 10.31 4.16
CA GLY A 115 -11.32 10.61 4.66
C GLY A 115 -11.39 11.01 6.14
N LYS A 116 -10.39 10.65 6.95
CA LYS A 116 -10.32 11.06 8.36
C LYS A 116 -9.94 12.53 8.55
N ALA A 117 -9.20 13.13 7.61
CA ALA A 117 -8.72 14.51 7.76
C ALA A 117 -9.81 15.59 7.68
N VAL A 118 -11.03 15.26 7.22
CA VAL A 118 -12.08 16.25 6.90
C VAL A 118 -13.26 16.24 7.88
N LYS A 119 -13.39 15.23 8.75
CA LYS A 119 -14.58 15.08 9.63
C LYS A 119 -14.46 15.71 11.02
N GLU A 120 -13.37 16.43 11.32
CA GLU A 120 -13.22 17.17 12.59
C GLU A 120 -13.61 18.65 12.47
N GLU A 121 -14.56 18.99 11.61
CA GLU A 121 -15.30 20.24 11.82
C GLU A 121 -16.07 20.07 13.14
N PRO A 122 -15.77 20.85 14.19
CA PRO A 122 -16.45 20.73 15.45
C PRO A 122 -17.93 20.98 15.17
N GLU A 123 -18.79 20.02 15.50
CA GLU A 123 -20.22 20.23 15.59
C GLU A 123 -20.44 21.38 16.56
N GLY A 124 -20.45 22.59 15.98
CA GLY A 124 -20.66 23.84 16.65
C GLY A 124 -22.09 23.85 17.09
N ASN A 125 -22.34 23.23 18.25
CA ASN A 125 -23.38 23.49 19.23
C ASN A 125 -24.60 24.23 18.65
N GLY A 126 -25.20 23.62 17.63
CA GLY A 126 -26.40 24.11 16.98
C GLY A 126 -27.56 23.75 17.89
N LYS A 127 -27.71 24.53 18.96
CA LYS A 127 -28.89 24.56 19.85
C LYS A 127 -30.17 24.37 19.03
N GLN A 128 -30.69 23.15 18.97
CA GLN A 128 -32.12 22.94 18.83
C GLN A 128 -32.68 22.74 20.24
N ASN A 129 -33.18 23.86 20.76
CA ASN A 129 -34.07 23.98 21.90
C ASN A 129 -35.16 22.90 21.93
N GLY A 130 -35.46 22.33 23.10
CA GLY A 130 -36.84 21.95 23.42
C GLY A 130 -37.06 20.77 24.38
N LYS A 131 -37.18 21.08 25.68
CA LYS A 131 -38.09 20.47 26.68
C LYS A 131 -38.50 18.99 26.50
N ARG A 132 -38.12 18.14 27.47
CA ARG A 132 -38.97 17.76 28.64
C ARG A 132 -38.16 16.95 29.68
N PRO A 133 -38.31 17.24 30.98
CA PRO A 133 -37.73 16.44 32.05
C PRO A 133 -38.67 15.28 32.40
N VAL A 134 -38.18 14.04 32.35
CA VAL A 134 -38.79 12.90 33.03
C VAL A 134 -37.79 12.42 34.08
N LYS A 135 -38.10 12.75 35.33
CA LYS A 135 -37.38 12.34 36.53
C LYS A 135 -37.74 10.87 36.80
N VAL A 136 -36.81 9.95 36.60
CA VAL A 136 -36.88 8.59 37.16
C VAL A 136 -35.68 8.47 38.09
N GLU A 137 -35.97 8.50 39.40
CA GLU A 137 -35.03 8.11 40.44
C GLU A 137 -34.95 6.59 40.43
N LYS A 138 -33.74 6.04 40.27
CA LYS A 138 -33.41 4.75 40.86
C LYS A 138 -31.92 4.69 41.16
N ASP A 139 -31.62 4.73 42.45
CA ASP A 139 -30.34 4.39 43.05
C ASP A 139 -29.90 3.01 42.58
N SER A 140 -28.71 2.95 41.98
CA SER A 140 -27.88 1.76 41.98
C SER A 140 -26.42 2.21 42.00
N ASP A 141 -25.81 2.10 43.18
CA ASP A 141 -24.37 2.05 43.40
C ASP A 141 -23.79 0.88 42.59
N ASP A 142 -23.40 1.13 41.35
CA ASP A 142 -22.68 0.15 40.54
C ASP A 142 -21.27 0.67 40.29
N GLU A 143 -20.31 -0.11 40.78
CA GLU A 143 -18.88 0.19 40.77
C GLU A 143 -18.43 0.44 39.33
N SER A 144 -17.96 1.67 39.10
CA SER A 144 -17.40 2.18 37.86
C SER A 144 -16.20 1.33 37.43
N ASP A 145 -16.45 0.27 36.68
CA ASP A 145 -15.44 -0.46 35.93
C ASP A 145 -15.00 0.42 34.75
N ASP A 146 -13.85 1.06 34.97
CA ASP A 146 -13.08 1.92 34.08
C ASP A 146 -12.69 1.16 32.81
N THR A 147 -13.68 0.93 31.96
CA THR A 147 -13.51 0.40 30.61
C THR A 147 -12.98 1.52 29.73
N GLY A 148 -11.67 1.71 29.85
CA GLY A 148 -10.87 2.67 29.10
C GLY A 148 -11.27 2.68 27.62
N THR A 149 -11.88 3.79 27.21
CA THR A 149 -12.29 4.10 25.84
C THR A 149 -11.07 4.51 25.01
N THR A 150 -10.14 3.59 24.78
CA THR A 150 -9.03 3.72 23.83
C THR A 150 -9.51 3.41 22.41
N GLU A 151 -10.43 4.19 21.84
CA GLU A 151 -11.32 3.70 20.77
C GLU A 151 -11.30 4.41 19.39
N LYS A 152 -10.35 5.29 19.00
CA LYS A 152 -10.48 6.00 17.70
C LYS A 152 -9.27 6.14 16.77
N THR A 153 -8.05 5.79 17.19
CA THR A 153 -6.86 5.93 16.34
C THR A 153 -6.69 4.81 15.31
N ASP A 154 -7.17 3.61 15.60
CA ASP A 154 -6.77 2.36 14.93
C ASP A 154 -7.01 2.35 13.41
N GLY A 155 -8.14 2.90 12.94
CA GLY A 155 -8.47 2.79 11.51
C GLY A 155 -7.54 3.52 10.54
N ALA A 156 -6.68 4.46 10.99
CA ALA A 156 -5.73 5.14 10.10
C ALA A 156 -4.48 4.29 9.88
N GLU A 157 -4.00 3.67 10.95
CA GLU A 157 -2.87 2.75 10.93
C GLU A 157 -3.21 1.48 10.14
N GLU A 158 -4.41 0.92 10.36
CA GLU A 158 -4.89 -0.21 9.55
C GLU A 158 -4.99 0.10 8.05
N ALA A 159 -5.38 1.34 7.71
CA ALA A 159 -5.46 1.78 6.32
C ALA A 159 -4.07 1.92 5.69
N LEU A 160 -3.09 2.39 6.46
CA LEU A 160 -1.69 2.44 6.05
C LEU A 160 -1.13 1.03 5.86
N ASP A 161 -1.34 0.13 6.84
CA ASP A 161 -0.95 -1.28 6.78
C ASP A 161 -1.53 -1.96 5.54
N THR A 162 -2.83 -1.79 5.29
CA THR A 162 -3.50 -2.34 4.11
C THR A 162 -2.84 -1.86 2.82
N LEU A 163 -2.51 -0.57 2.75
CA LEU A 163 -1.87 0.02 1.58
C LEU A 163 -0.45 -0.52 1.38
N CYS A 164 0.38 -0.54 2.43
CA CYS A 164 1.74 -1.05 2.38
C CYS A 164 1.79 -2.53 1.97
N LEU A 165 0.93 -3.36 2.56
CA LEU A 165 0.85 -4.79 2.23
C LEU A 165 0.38 -5.02 0.79
N SER A 166 -0.61 -4.25 0.33
CA SER A 166 -1.13 -4.39 -1.04
C SER A 166 -0.12 -3.93 -2.08
N LEU A 167 0.61 -2.83 -1.80
CA LEU A 167 1.72 -2.37 -2.65
C LEU A 167 2.87 -3.37 -2.66
N GLY A 168 3.26 -3.90 -1.49
CA GLY A 168 4.31 -4.93 -1.40
C GLY A 168 3.94 -6.18 -2.18
N LEU A 169 2.71 -6.68 -2.05
CA LEU A 169 2.21 -7.80 -2.83
C LEU A 169 2.29 -7.51 -4.33
N LEU A 170 1.84 -6.33 -4.76
CA LEU A 170 1.88 -5.95 -6.17
C LEU A 170 3.32 -5.88 -6.71
N THR A 171 4.23 -5.30 -5.92
CA THR A 171 5.65 -5.23 -6.24
C THR A 171 6.25 -6.63 -6.41
N ASN A 172 5.97 -7.57 -5.50
CA ASN A 172 6.42 -8.95 -5.61
C ASN A 172 5.94 -9.62 -6.91
N LEU A 173 4.67 -9.43 -7.27
CA LEU A 173 4.11 -10.01 -8.50
C LEU A 173 4.79 -9.44 -9.75
N VAL A 174 4.98 -8.12 -9.81
CA VAL A 174 5.64 -7.44 -10.94
C VAL A 174 7.11 -7.83 -11.07
N GLN A 175 7.81 -8.12 -9.96
CA GLN A 175 9.21 -8.56 -9.99
C GLN A 175 9.39 -9.97 -10.57
N VAL A 176 8.40 -10.85 -10.36
CA VAL A 176 8.53 -12.27 -10.70
C VAL A 176 8.06 -12.58 -12.13
N ASP A 177 7.04 -11.87 -12.61
CA ASP A 177 6.35 -12.21 -13.85
C ASP A 177 6.10 -10.96 -14.71
N ASP A 178 6.77 -10.87 -15.87
CA ASP A 178 6.66 -9.74 -16.79
C ASP A 178 5.25 -9.59 -17.39
N GLU A 179 4.45 -10.67 -17.49
CA GLU A 179 3.08 -10.60 -18.00
C GLU A 179 2.17 -9.77 -17.08
N VAL A 180 2.54 -9.64 -15.80
CA VAL A 180 1.84 -8.80 -14.83
C VAL A 180 1.84 -7.34 -15.25
N LYS A 181 2.93 -6.87 -15.85
CA LYS A 181 3.06 -5.48 -16.31
C LYS A 181 1.99 -5.15 -17.36
N ASN A 182 1.73 -6.06 -18.29
CA ASN A 182 0.72 -5.91 -19.32
C ASN A 182 -0.69 -6.09 -18.72
N THR A 183 -0.87 -7.09 -17.86
CA THR A 183 -2.15 -7.34 -17.19
C THR A 183 -2.61 -6.14 -16.38
N LEU A 184 -1.71 -5.49 -15.64
CA LEU A 184 -2.02 -4.27 -14.89
C LEU A 184 -2.43 -3.12 -15.80
N ARG A 185 -1.70 -2.88 -16.88
CA ARG A 185 -2.06 -1.85 -17.86
C ARG A 185 -3.48 -2.07 -18.42
N ASP A 186 -3.83 -3.31 -18.70
CA ASP A 186 -5.12 -3.67 -19.32
C ASP A 186 -6.24 -3.86 -18.27
N THR A 187 -5.91 -3.82 -16.98
CA THR A 187 -6.88 -3.93 -15.89
C THR A 187 -7.59 -2.61 -15.66
N TYR A 188 -8.93 -2.65 -15.67
CA TYR A 188 -9.78 -1.49 -15.38
C TYR A 188 -10.42 -1.62 -14.00
N VAL A 189 -10.39 -0.52 -13.24
CA VAL A 189 -10.98 -0.43 -11.89
C VAL A 189 -11.76 0.87 -11.76
N SER A 190 -12.75 0.90 -10.89
CA SER A 190 -13.40 2.16 -10.51
C SER A 190 -13.14 2.44 -9.03
N PRO A 191 -12.65 3.64 -8.65
CA PRO A 191 -12.30 3.97 -7.26
C PRO A 191 -13.46 3.86 -6.27
N HIS A 192 -14.69 3.98 -6.75
CA HIS A 192 -15.91 3.91 -5.95
C HIS A 192 -16.61 2.55 -6.03
N CYS A 193 -16.01 1.56 -6.69
CA CYS A 193 -16.63 0.24 -6.84
C CYS A 193 -16.43 -0.61 -5.58
N THR A 194 -17.55 -0.99 -4.95
CA THR A 194 -17.59 -1.92 -3.80
C THR A 194 -18.16 -3.30 -4.16
N LEU A 195 -18.47 -3.53 -5.44
CA LEU A 195 -19.19 -4.72 -5.88
C LEU A 195 -18.24 -5.92 -6.07
N PRO A 196 -18.45 -7.07 -5.40
CA PRO A 196 -17.55 -8.22 -5.52
C PRO A 196 -17.44 -8.76 -6.95
N ARG A 197 -18.55 -8.72 -7.72
CA ARG A 197 -18.57 -9.13 -9.14
C ARG A 197 -17.64 -8.35 -10.06
N CYS A 198 -17.15 -7.20 -9.61
CA CYS A 198 -16.23 -6.35 -10.39
C CYS A 198 -14.76 -6.56 -9.99
N LEU A 199 -14.43 -7.62 -9.23
CA LEU A 199 -13.04 -7.98 -8.91
C LEU A 199 -12.32 -8.54 -10.14
N THR A 200 -13.01 -9.32 -10.98
CA THR A 200 -12.42 -9.90 -12.19
C THR A 200 -12.42 -8.92 -13.36
N ALA A 201 -13.52 -8.21 -13.54
CA ALA A 201 -13.66 -7.19 -14.59
C ALA A 201 -14.63 -6.10 -14.13
N CYS A 202 -14.11 -4.90 -13.89
CA CYS A 202 -14.96 -3.77 -13.52
C CYS A 202 -15.83 -3.35 -14.71
N LYS A 203 -17.11 -3.06 -14.46
CA LYS A 203 -18.07 -2.57 -15.48
C LYS A 203 -18.75 -1.27 -15.03
N CYS A 204 -18.12 -0.55 -14.10
CA CYS A 204 -18.66 0.69 -13.55
C CYS A 204 -18.42 1.87 -14.52
N PRO A 205 -19.29 2.89 -14.54
CA PRO A 205 -19.24 3.99 -15.51
C PRO A 205 -18.01 4.90 -15.39
N GLN A 206 -17.27 4.84 -14.28
CA GLN A 206 -16.06 5.62 -14.02
C GLN A 206 -14.86 4.69 -13.81
N GLN A 207 -14.66 3.78 -14.77
CA GLN A 207 -13.48 2.92 -14.76
C GLN A 207 -12.27 3.67 -15.32
N ILE A 208 -11.14 3.48 -14.67
CA ILE A 208 -9.82 3.96 -15.06
C ILE A 208 -8.87 2.75 -15.13
N THR A 209 -7.76 2.88 -15.84
CA THR A 209 -6.76 1.81 -15.85
C THR A 209 -6.11 1.67 -14.47
N ALA A 210 -5.53 0.51 -14.17
CA ALA A 210 -4.80 0.32 -12.91
C ALA A 210 -3.63 1.29 -12.79
N LEU A 211 -2.90 1.55 -13.89
CA LEU A 211 -1.80 2.50 -13.91
C LEU A 211 -2.26 3.92 -13.61
N GLU A 212 -3.40 4.34 -14.16
CA GLU A 212 -4.00 5.64 -13.81
C GLU A 212 -4.43 5.70 -12.35
N ALA A 213 -5.01 4.61 -11.83
CA ALA A 213 -5.40 4.53 -10.42
C ALA A 213 -4.18 4.68 -9.48
N LEU A 214 -3.07 3.99 -9.76
CA LEU A 214 -1.82 4.11 -9.01
C LEU A 214 -1.22 5.52 -9.12
N ALA A 215 -1.22 6.10 -10.33
CA ALA A 215 -0.72 7.45 -10.56
C ALA A 215 -1.55 8.50 -9.78
N ARG A 216 -2.87 8.33 -9.68
CA ARG A 216 -3.72 9.21 -8.85
C ARG A 216 -3.39 9.10 -7.36
N VAL A 217 -3.19 7.89 -6.84
CA VAL A 217 -2.74 7.68 -5.44
C VAL A 217 -1.40 8.38 -5.21
N TYR A 218 -0.47 8.24 -6.15
CA TYR A 218 0.83 8.90 -6.10
C TYR A 218 0.71 10.44 -6.11
N GLN A 219 -0.12 11.00 -7.00
CA GLN A 219 -0.37 12.44 -7.07
C GLN A 219 -0.97 12.99 -5.77
N GLN A 220 -1.92 12.27 -5.18
CA GLN A 220 -2.56 12.63 -3.92
C GLN A 220 -1.62 12.52 -2.71
N LEU A 221 -0.54 11.75 -2.85
CA LEU A 221 0.54 11.64 -1.88
C LEU A 221 1.60 12.72 -2.03
N LEU A 222 1.65 13.47 -3.13
CA LEU A 222 2.61 14.55 -3.27
C LEU A 222 2.21 15.74 -2.38
N PRO A 223 3.17 16.44 -1.77
CA PRO A 223 2.87 17.66 -1.04
C PRO A 223 2.18 18.65 -1.98
N ALA A 224 1.11 19.29 -1.48
CA ALA A 224 0.42 20.32 -2.24
C ALA A 224 1.43 21.40 -2.64
N PRO A 225 1.43 21.86 -3.91
CA PRO A 225 2.24 22.98 -4.32
C PRO A 225 2.00 24.15 -3.37
N THR A 226 3.03 24.54 -2.62
CA THR A 226 3.03 25.81 -1.90
C THR A 226 3.21 26.91 -2.93
N LEU A 227 2.14 27.17 -3.70
CA LEU A 227 2.13 28.34 -4.56
C LEU A 227 2.35 29.54 -3.64
N PRO A 228 3.35 30.40 -3.93
CA PRO A 228 3.49 31.64 -3.21
C PRO A 228 2.18 32.39 -3.40
N LEU A 229 1.35 32.41 -2.34
CA LEU A 229 0.09 33.11 -2.38
C LEU A 229 0.41 34.55 -2.78
N PRO A 230 -0.16 35.10 -3.87
CA PRO A 230 0.00 36.51 -4.16
C PRO A 230 -0.41 37.27 -2.90
N ASN A 231 0.30 38.38 -2.57
CA ASN A 231 0.16 39.23 -1.37
C ASN A 231 -1.29 39.72 -1.10
N VAL A 232 -2.23 38.80 -0.92
CA VAL A 232 -3.60 39.02 -0.52
C VAL A 232 -3.54 39.01 0.98
N LYS A 233 -3.88 40.15 1.57
CA LYS A 233 -4.02 40.34 3.00
C LYS A 233 -5.20 39.50 3.49
N LEU A 234 -5.03 38.18 3.55
CA LEU A 234 -5.96 37.26 4.15
C LEU A 234 -5.95 37.50 5.65
N GLU A 235 -7.14 37.63 6.21
CA GLU A 235 -7.37 37.60 7.64
C GLU A 235 -6.74 36.31 8.19
N PRO A 236 -5.94 36.39 9.27
CA PRO A 236 -5.22 35.23 9.77
C PRO A 236 -6.23 34.13 10.09
N PRO A 237 -6.10 32.93 9.50
CA PRO A 237 -6.94 31.81 9.87
C PRO A 237 -6.85 31.60 11.39
N PRO A 238 -7.95 31.16 12.05
CA PRO A 238 -7.93 30.87 13.47
C PRO A 238 -6.71 30.00 13.77
N GLU A 239 -5.90 30.39 14.77
CA GLU A 239 -4.66 29.70 15.10
C GLU A 239 -4.95 28.20 15.21
N PRO A 240 -4.39 27.35 14.33
CA PRO A 240 -4.62 25.93 14.41
C PRO A 240 -4.17 25.48 15.79
N THR A 241 -5.04 24.75 16.49
CA THR A 241 -4.68 24.14 17.77
C THR A 241 -3.37 23.39 17.55
N PRO A 242 -2.32 23.61 18.36
CA PRO A 242 -1.00 23.05 18.10
C PRO A 242 -1.11 21.53 18.08
N ALA A 243 -1.12 20.96 16.87
CA ALA A 243 -1.03 19.53 16.69
C ALA A 243 0.28 19.07 17.32
N ASP A 244 0.27 17.91 17.98
CA ASP A 244 1.49 17.30 18.51
C ASP A 244 2.50 17.15 17.37
N PRO A 245 3.70 17.79 17.45
CA PRO A 245 4.73 17.68 16.43
C PRO A 245 5.08 16.24 16.08
N SER A 246 4.95 15.31 17.03
CA SER A 246 5.22 13.88 16.83
C SER A 246 4.25 13.24 15.84
N VAL A 247 2.98 13.65 15.86
CA VAL A 247 1.93 13.12 14.97
C VAL A 247 2.15 13.62 13.53
N LEU A 248 2.55 14.88 13.38
CA LEU A 248 2.87 15.45 12.06
C LEU A 248 4.05 14.74 11.41
N LEU A 249 5.13 14.50 12.18
CA LEU A 249 6.30 13.77 11.70
C LEU A 249 5.94 12.34 11.26
N ALA A 250 5.15 11.60 12.06
CA ALA A 250 4.74 10.24 11.70
C ALA A 250 3.90 10.18 10.40
N ALA A 251 3.05 11.19 10.18
CA ALA A 251 2.26 11.30 8.95
C ALA A 251 3.14 11.59 7.73
N GLU A 252 4.14 12.47 7.86
CA GLU A 252 5.12 12.78 6.82
C GLU A 252 5.99 11.56 6.48
N GLU A 253 6.48 10.84 7.48
CA GLU A 253 7.26 9.60 7.30
C GLU A 253 6.45 8.52 6.56
N SER A 254 5.20 8.31 6.97
CA SER A 254 4.29 7.37 6.31
C SER A 254 4.01 7.76 4.85
N GLN A 255 3.88 9.06 4.57
CA GLN A 255 3.69 9.58 3.22
C GLN A 255 4.94 9.34 2.34
N LEU A 256 6.14 9.60 2.86
CA LEU A 256 7.40 9.34 2.17
C LEU A 256 7.62 7.85 1.90
N LEU A 257 7.29 6.98 2.85
CA LEU A 257 7.33 5.53 2.67
C LEU A 257 6.46 5.11 1.47
N LEU A 258 5.23 5.59 1.39
CA LEU A 258 4.32 5.25 0.29
C LEU A 258 4.78 5.80 -1.06
N LEU A 259 5.28 7.04 -1.10
CA LEU A 259 5.84 7.66 -2.30
C LEU A 259 7.05 6.88 -2.83
N SER A 260 7.94 6.48 -1.93
CA SER A 260 9.14 5.70 -2.26
C SER A 260 8.78 4.32 -2.82
N HIS A 261 7.79 3.64 -2.23
CA HIS A 261 7.29 2.34 -2.70
C HIS A 261 6.62 2.44 -4.08
N LEU A 262 5.75 3.44 -4.28
CA LEU A 262 5.12 3.68 -5.58
C LEU A 262 6.14 4.05 -6.65
N SER A 263 7.17 4.83 -6.30
CA SER A 263 8.26 5.17 -7.24
C SER A 263 9.04 3.95 -7.69
N LEU A 264 9.36 3.05 -6.76
CA LEU A 264 9.99 1.76 -7.09
C LEU A 264 9.07 0.92 -8.00
N LEU A 265 7.79 0.81 -7.65
CA LEU A 265 6.81 0.06 -8.44
C LEU A 265 6.66 0.64 -9.86
N PHE A 266 6.59 1.96 -10.02
CA PHE A 266 6.58 2.58 -11.35
C PHE A 266 7.85 2.26 -12.12
N GLY A 267 9.03 2.35 -11.50
CA GLY A 267 10.28 1.95 -12.13
C GLY A 267 10.26 0.49 -12.61
N LEU A 268 9.75 -0.45 -11.81
CA LEU A 268 9.57 -1.85 -12.20
C LEU A 268 8.58 -2.02 -13.36
N LEU A 269 7.46 -1.31 -13.34
CA LEU A 269 6.43 -1.38 -14.39
C LEU A 269 6.93 -0.85 -15.73
N MET A 270 7.86 0.12 -15.72
CA MET A 270 8.48 0.69 -16.92
C MET A 270 9.70 -0.12 -17.41
N LEU A 271 10.39 -0.82 -16.50
CA LEU A 271 11.58 -1.62 -16.82
C LEU A 271 11.25 -2.66 -17.89
N ASP A 272 11.97 -2.60 -19.00
CA ASP A 272 11.81 -3.46 -20.19
C ASP A 272 10.40 -3.46 -20.80
N ASN A 273 9.58 -2.43 -20.52
CA ASN A 273 8.23 -2.29 -21.06
C ASN A 273 7.97 -0.84 -21.51
N ALA A 274 8.30 -0.55 -22.78
CA ALA A 274 8.20 0.79 -23.36
C ALA A 274 6.77 1.34 -23.40
N GLU A 275 5.77 0.47 -23.57
CA GLU A 275 4.36 0.87 -23.56
C GLU A 275 3.94 1.36 -22.18
N ASN A 276 4.31 0.62 -21.12
CA ASN A 276 4.09 1.05 -19.75
C ASN A 276 4.90 2.31 -19.41
N GLN A 277 6.14 2.42 -19.89
CA GLN A 277 6.95 3.63 -19.76
C GLN A 277 6.22 4.86 -20.30
N ALA A 278 5.70 4.79 -21.53
CA ALA A 278 4.96 5.90 -22.12
C ALA A 278 3.70 6.25 -21.32
N VAL A 279 2.92 5.25 -20.90
CA VAL A 279 1.68 5.46 -20.13
C VAL A 279 1.97 6.05 -18.74
N VAL A 280 2.92 5.49 -18.00
CA VAL A 280 3.28 5.95 -16.65
C VAL A 280 3.81 7.39 -16.71
N LEU A 281 4.74 7.70 -17.62
CA LEU A 281 5.27 9.06 -17.75
C LEU A 281 4.18 10.06 -18.15
N ALA A 282 3.24 9.68 -19.02
CA ALA A 282 2.11 10.54 -19.38
C ALA A 282 1.16 10.83 -18.19
N LEU A 283 1.03 9.89 -17.25
CA LEU A 283 0.15 10.00 -16.08
C LEU A 283 0.80 10.70 -14.88
N LEU A 284 2.13 10.71 -14.78
CA LEU A 284 2.83 11.32 -13.65
C LEU A 284 2.76 12.86 -13.71
N PRO A 285 2.58 13.53 -12.56
CA PRO A 285 2.44 14.98 -12.51
C PRO A 285 3.78 15.65 -12.84
N LEU A 286 3.71 16.79 -13.55
CA LEU A 286 4.87 17.62 -13.79
C LEU A 286 5.30 18.34 -12.50
N PRO A 287 6.59 18.32 -12.14
CA PRO A 287 7.07 19.10 -10.99
C PRO A 287 6.89 20.60 -11.27
N VAL A 288 6.30 21.32 -10.31
CA VAL A 288 5.86 22.73 -10.42
C VAL A 288 6.95 23.69 -10.90
N LEU A 289 8.22 23.38 -10.61
CA LEU A 289 9.37 24.23 -10.91
C LEU A 289 10.02 23.94 -12.29
N SER A 290 9.46 23.01 -13.07
CA SER A 290 10.06 22.58 -14.34
C SER A 290 9.67 23.51 -15.51
N SER A 291 10.00 24.79 -15.40
CA SER A 291 9.77 25.77 -16.47
C SER A 291 10.83 25.62 -17.57
N GLY A 292 10.52 24.88 -18.63
CA GLY A 292 11.29 24.90 -19.89
C GLY A 292 12.20 23.69 -20.16
N TYR A 293 12.12 22.63 -19.36
CA TYR A 293 12.83 21.37 -19.60
C TYR A 293 11.89 20.27 -20.08
N ASP A 294 12.48 19.22 -20.65
CA ASP A 294 11.82 17.96 -20.95
C ASP A 294 11.06 17.46 -19.70
N GLY A 295 9.73 17.50 -19.79
CA GLY A 295 8.85 17.20 -18.67
C GLY A 295 9.02 15.77 -18.15
N ASP A 296 9.44 14.84 -19.00
CA ASP A 296 9.61 13.44 -18.62
C ASP A 296 10.91 13.24 -17.84
N ARG A 297 12.00 13.92 -18.22
CA ARG A 297 13.25 13.92 -17.44
C ARG A 297 13.01 14.37 -16.00
N ALA A 298 12.24 15.45 -15.81
CA ALA A 298 11.92 15.99 -14.49
C ALA A 298 11.07 15.01 -13.66
N LYS A 299 10.10 14.32 -14.27
CA LYS A 299 9.32 13.27 -13.59
C LYS A 299 10.21 12.12 -13.14
N VAL A 300 11.10 11.64 -14.02
CA VAL A 300 12.04 10.56 -13.72
C VAL A 300 12.99 10.94 -12.59
N ASP A 301 13.49 12.18 -12.57
CA ASP A 301 14.32 12.68 -11.45
C ASP A 301 13.60 12.60 -10.10
N VAL A 302 12.31 12.95 -10.05
CA VAL A 302 11.50 12.81 -8.82
C VAL A 302 11.38 11.36 -8.41
N LEU A 303 11.09 10.45 -9.36
CA LEU A 303 11.03 9.00 -9.06
C LEU A 303 12.35 8.46 -8.53
N ILE A 304 13.49 8.87 -9.11
CA ILE A 304 14.82 8.47 -8.63
C ILE A 304 15.04 8.92 -7.19
N GLY A 305 14.73 10.19 -6.89
CA GLY A 305 14.86 10.74 -5.54
C GLY A 305 14.07 9.90 -4.53
N GLN A 306 12.80 9.66 -4.82
CA GLN A 306 11.93 8.89 -3.92
C GLN A 306 12.29 7.40 -3.86
N ALA A 307 12.71 6.77 -4.96
CA ALA A 307 13.17 5.38 -4.94
C ALA A 307 14.48 5.21 -4.15
N ARG A 308 15.33 6.25 -4.06
CA ARG A 308 16.51 6.23 -3.18
C ARG A 308 16.13 6.32 -1.70
N GLU A 309 15.09 7.06 -1.37
CA GLU A 309 14.54 7.07 0.01
C GLU A 309 14.08 5.66 0.42
N PHE A 310 13.51 4.88 -0.50
CA PHE A 310 13.16 3.48 -0.23
C PHE A 310 14.38 2.67 0.23
N VAL A 311 15.51 2.80 -0.48
CA VAL A 311 16.77 2.12 -0.11
C VAL A 311 17.24 2.55 1.27
N TYR A 312 17.15 3.84 1.59
CA TYR A 312 17.56 4.36 2.89
C TYR A 312 16.71 3.77 4.03
N ILE A 313 15.38 3.77 3.85
CA ILE A 313 14.43 3.23 4.83
C ILE A 313 14.67 1.73 5.06
N TYR A 314 14.87 0.95 3.99
CA TYR A 314 15.06 -0.50 4.09
C TYR A 314 16.45 -0.91 4.59
N ALA A 315 17.51 -0.23 4.12
CA ALA A 315 18.87 -0.52 4.56
C ALA A 315 19.07 -0.25 6.06
N GLY A 316 18.32 0.70 6.64
CA GLY A 316 18.34 0.97 8.08
C GLY A 316 17.60 -0.08 8.92
N ALA A 317 16.68 -0.85 8.31
CA ALA A 317 15.79 -1.74 9.04
C ALA A 317 16.27 -3.20 9.07
N GLU A 318 17.17 -3.60 8.19
CA GLU A 318 17.50 -5.02 8.00
C GLU A 318 18.88 -5.45 8.52
N GLY A 319 18.86 -6.50 9.35
CA GLY A 319 20.00 -7.38 9.59
C GLY A 319 19.92 -8.62 8.69
N GLY A 320 20.78 -8.71 7.66
CA GLY A 320 21.17 -9.99 7.02
C GLY A 320 20.53 -10.34 5.67
N ASP A 321 19.21 -10.18 5.48
CA ASP A 321 18.51 -10.62 4.24
C ASP A 321 18.38 -9.51 3.15
N ALA A 322 18.87 -8.30 3.42
CA ALA A 322 18.83 -7.13 2.52
C ALA A 322 19.57 -7.25 1.19
N ALA A 323 20.32 -8.34 1.00
CA ALA A 323 21.19 -8.49 -0.16
C ALA A 323 20.40 -8.72 -1.46
N GLU A 324 19.36 -9.55 -1.43
CA GLU A 324 18.60 -9.92 -2.63
C GLU A 324 17.60 -8.84 -3.04
N GLU A 325 16.77 -8.33 -2.11
CA GLU A 325 15.86 -7.21 -2.38
C GLU A 325 16.62 -5.97 -2.88
N GLY A 326 17.82 -5.75 -2.32
CA GLY A 326 18.69 -4.66 -2.72
C GLY A 326 19.09 -4.72 -4.20
N GLU A 327 19.16 -5.89 -4.84
CA GLU A 327 19.54 -5.96 -6.26
C GLU A 327 18.40 -5.56 -7.20
N SER A 328 17.15 -5.92 -6.88
CA SER A 328 15.97 -5.46 -7.63
C SER A 328 15.87 -3.93 -7.59
N VAL A 329 16.04 -3.34 -6.40
CA VAL A 329 15.98 -1.87 -6.25
C VAL A 329 17.13 -1.18 -6.99
N LYS A 330 18.36 -1.71 -6.90
CA LYS A 330 19.50 -1.18 -7.66
C LYS A 330 19.26 -1.26 -9.17
N THR A 331 18.67 -2.35 -9.65
CA THR A 331 18.34 -2.53 -11.07
C THR A 331 17.36 -1.45 -11.54
N VAL A 332 16.31 -1.20 -10.77
CA VAL A 332 15.34 -0.14 -11.05
C VAL A 332 15.99 1.24 -11.05
N LEU A 333 16.84 1.55 -10.06
CA LEU A 333 17.54 2.83 -9.99
C LEU A 333 18.47 3.06 -11.19
N ARG A 334 19.27 2.06 -11.58
CA ARG A 334 20.12 2.12 -12.77
C ARG A 334 19.28 2.38 -14.03
N PHE A 335 18.12 1.71 -14.13
CA PHE A 335 17.20 1.90 -15.25
C PHE A 335 16.63 3.32 -15.28
N LEU A 336 16.12 3.83 -14.16
CA LEU A 336 15.57 5.19 -14.08
C LEU A 336 16.65 6.24 -14.39
N GLU A 337 17.86 6.05 -13.89
CA GLU A 337 19.01 6.92 -14.21
C GLU A 337 19.32 6.88 -15.71
N ALA A 338 19.35 5.69 -16.32
CA ALA A 338 19.56 5.57 -17.77
C ALA A 338 18.41 6.18 -18.58
N LEU A 339 17.17 6.10 -18.09
CA LEU A 339 16.00 6.69 -18.72
C LEU A 339 16.05 8.23 -18.68
N ARG A 340 16.55 8.80 -17.58
CA ARG A 340 16.72 10.26 -17.42
C ARG A 340 17.72 10.86 -18.41
N GLU A 341 18.76 10.11 -18.80
CA GLU A 341 19.81 10.61 -19.70
C GLU A 341 19.46 10.47 -21.19
N ARG A 342 18.32 9.84 -21.53
CA ARG A 342 17.82 9.74 -22.92
C ARG A 342 17.11 11.03 -23.33
#